data_AF-A0A0G0HHE2-F1
#
_entry.id   AF-A0A0G0HHE2-F1
#
_cell.length_a   1.000
_cell.length_b   1.000
_cell.length_c   1.000
_cell.angle_alpha   90.00
_cell.angle_beta   90.00
_cell.angle_gamma   90.00
#
_symmetry.space_group_name_H-M   'P 1'
#
loop_
_entity.id
_entity.type
_entity.pdbx_description
1 polymer ?
#
loop_
_entity_poly.entity_id
_entity_poly.type
_entity_poly.pdbx_seq_one_letter_code
_entity_poly.pdbx_strand_id
1 'polypeptide(L)'
;MLTNVKQSQKKVGAEVGRMRNYNEVVDYLNTLTYAEYNENVIARMQSLDKIFDNVSKKIDTILVSGTNGKSLTLHFAAKLLKEEGFKVGLSYSNHILTYNEQIVSDAQLIQNKDFADVV
;
A
#
# COMPACT_ATOMS: atom_id res chain seq x y z
N MET A 1 -4.80 -7.79 19.61
CA MET A 1 -3.86 -8.76 20.22
C MET A 1 -2.45 -8.34 19.86
N LEU A 2 -1.62 -8.09 20.87
CA LEU A 2 -0.21 -7.76 20.73
C LEU A 2 0.56 -9.05 20.48
N THR A 3 1.21 -9.20 19.33
CA THR A 3 2.23 -10.23 19.11
C THR A 3 3.54 -9.57 18.74
N ASN A 4 4.23 -9.06 19.77
CA ASN A 4 5.65 -8.76 19.70
C ASN A 4 6.43 -10.08 19.75
N VAL A 5 6.65 -10.69 18.59
CA VAL A 5 7.70 -11.70 18.44
C VAL A 5 9.00 -10.94 18.19
N LYS A 6 9.88 -10.89 19.21
CA LYS A 6 11.26 -10.40 19.06
C LYS A 6 12.01 -11.34 18.12
N GLN A 7 12.02 -11.06 16.82
CA GLN A 7 12.94 -11.69 15.89
C GLN A 7 14.27 -10.92 15.88
N SER A 8 15.35 -11.68 16.03
CA SER A 8 16.75 -11.22 16.02
C SER A 8 17.06 -10.46 14.72
N GLN A 9 17.26 -9.14 14.82
CA GLN A 9 17.55 -8.29 13.66
C GLN A 9 19.03 -8.37 13.27
N LYS A 10 19.32 -9.10 12.18
CA LYS A 10 20.55 -8.86 11.40
C LYS A 10 20.38 -7.54 10.66
N LYS A 11 21.17 -6.52 11.00
CA LYS A 11 21.25 -5.27 10.22
C LYS A 11 21.84 -5.58 8.85
N VAL A 12 20.99 -5.76 7.85
CA VAL A 12 21.40 -5.81 6.44
C VAL A 12 21.43 -4.37 5.94
N GLY A 13 22.60 -3.88 5.53
CA GLY A 13 22.73 -2.56 4.91
C GLY A 13 21.88 -2.47 3.64
N ALA A 14 21.20 -1.35 3.44
CA ALA A 14 20.39 -1.14 2.24
C ALA A 14 21.32 -0.85 1.03
N GLU A 15 21.65 -1.87 0.25
CA GLU A 15 22.25 -1.69 -1.06
C GLU A 15 21.18 -1.20 -2.05
N VAL A 16 21.39 0.02 -2.58
CA VAL A 16 20.51 0.62 -3.60
C VAL A 16 20.73 -0.11 -4.92
N GLY A 17 19.66 -0.58 -5.57
CA GLY A 17 19.71 -1.26 -6.87
C GLY A 17 19.69 -2.80 -6.84
N ARG A 18 19.64 -3.42 -5.66
CA ARG A 18 19.41 -4.87 -5.55
C ARG A 18 17.92 -5.18 -5.73
N MET A 19 17.59 -6.05 -6.69
CA MET A 19 16.24 -6.63 -6.82
C MET A 19 15.92 -7.44 -5.56
N ARG A 20 14.79 -7.12 -4.91
CA ARG A 20 14.29 -7.83 -3.73
C ARG A 20 13.17 -8.76 -4.14
N ASN A 21 13.05 -9.89 -3.46
CA ASN A 21 11.86 -10.72 -3.61
C ASN A 21 10.74 -10.25 -2.67
N TYR A 22 9.52 -10.74 -2.90
CA TYR A 22 8.33 -10.39 -2.12
C TYR A 22 8.53 -10.54 -0.60
N ASN A 23 9.12 -11.65 -0.15
CA ASN A 23 9.31 -11.90 1.28
C ASN A 23 10.31 -10.90 1.91
N GLU A 24 11.40 -10.58 1.20
CA GLU A 24 12.37 -9.57 1.68
C GLU A 24 11.71 -8.19 1.83
N VAL A 25 10.82 -7.82 0.91
CA VAL A 25 10.07 -6.56 0.98
C VAL A 25 9.08 -6.60 2.14
N VAL A 26 8.31 -7.68 2.29
CA VAL A 26 7.35 -7.85 3.39
C VAL A 26 8.05 -7.82 4.75
N ASP A 27 9.17 -8.52 4.90
CA ASP A 27 9.96 -8.53 6.14
C ASP A 27 10.44 -7.13 6.48
N TYR A 28 10.94 -6.38 5.48
CA TYR A 28 11.31 -4.99 5.65
C TYR A 28 10.13 -4.11 6.09
N LEU A 29 8.98 -4.22 5.42
CA LEU A 29 7.77 -3.46 5.78
C LEU A 29 7.32 -3.77 7.21
N ASN A 30 7.39 -5.03 7.63
CA ASN A 30 7.08 -5.46 8.99
C ASN A 30 8.06 -4.91 10.05
N THR A 31 9.28 -4.51 9.65
CA THR A 31 10.21 -3.84 10.58
C THR A 31 9.90 -2.36 10.80
N LEU A 32 9.08 -1.75 9.93
CA LEU A 32 8.77 -0.33 10.02
C LEU A 32 7.86 -0.07 11.23
N THR A 33 8.25 0.90 12.04
CA THR A 33 7.41 1.37 13.16
C THR A 33 6.27 2.23 12.64
N TYR A 34 5.07 2.05 13.19
CA TYR A 34 3.97 2.96 12.96
C TYR A 34 4.38 4.38 13.33
N ALA A 35 4.32 5.30 12.36
CA ALA A 35 4.54 6.71 12.61
C ALA A 35 3.33 7.28 13.36
N GLU A 36 3.58 8.10 14.38
CA GLU A 36 2.53 8.85 15.06
C GLU A 36 1.83 9.79 14.07
N TYR A 37 0.50 9.86 14.14
CA TYR A 37 -0.30 10.73 13.29
C TYR A 37 -0.07 12.19 13.68
N ASN A 38 0.90 12.84 13.04
CA ASN A 38 1.22 14.25 13.19
C ASN A 38 1.52 14.90 11.82
N GLU A 39 1.70 16.22 11.81
CA GLU A 39 1.94 16.99 10.59
C GLU A 39 3.18 16.52 9.80
N ASN A 40 4.19 15.98 10.49
CA ASN A 40 5.41 15.47 9.84
C ASN A 40 5.11 14.26 8.93
N VAL A 41 4.08 13.47 9.22
CA VAL A 41 3.67 12.35 8.36
C VAL A 41 3.11 12.87 7.03
N ILE A 42 2.29 13.92 7.08
CA ILE A 42 1.73 14.56 5.89
C ILE A 42 2.85 15.18 5.05
N ALA A 43 3.75 15.93 5.68
CA ALA A 43 4.89 16.54 5.00
C ALA A 43 5.80 15.51 4.32
N ARG A 44 6.01 14.35 4.96
CA ARG A 44 6.78 13.24 4.38
C ARG A 44 6.08 12.64 3.15
N MET A 45 4.76 12.40 3.22
CA MET A 45 4.00 11.89 2.08
C MET A 45 3.94 12.88 0.92
N GLN A 46 3.78 14.18 1.19
CA GLN A 46 3.85 15.22 0.16
C GLN A 46 5.23 15.30 -0.51
N SER A 47 6.30 15.14 0.28
CA SER A 47 7.67 15.08 -0.26
C SER A 47 7.88 13.85 -1.15
N LEU A 48 7.34 12.70 -0.75
CA LEU A 48 7.39 11.46 -1.54
C LEU A 48 6.60 11.60 -2.84
N ASP A 49 5.38 12.12 -2.79
CA ASP A 49 4.55 12.36 -3.97
C ASP A 49 5.24 13.31 -4.97
N LYS A 50 5.95 14.34 -4.48
CA LYS A 50 6.76 15.23 -5.31
C LYS A 50 7.90 14.49 -6.03
N ILE A 51 8.55 13.51 -5.39
CA ILE A 51 9.58 12.67 -6.03
C ILE A 51 8.97 11.83 -7.16
N PHE A 52 7.73 11.37 -6.99
CA PHE A 52 6.96 10.65 -8.01
C PHE A 52 6.17 11.58 -8.95
N ASP A 53 6.67 12.81 -9.15
CA ASP A 53 6.09 13.80 -10.06
C ASP A 53 4.59 14.08 -9.79
N ASN A 54 4.24 14.21 -8.52
CA ASN A 54 2.91 14.53 -8.01
C ASN A 54 1.81 13.62 -8.58
N VAL A 55 2.05 12.30 -8.59
CA VAL A 55 1.12 11.30 -9.13
C VAL A 55 -0.29 11.42 -8.52
N SER A 56 -0.39 11.83 -7.26
CA SER A 56 -1.68 12.07 -6.58
C SER A 56 -2.59 13.08 -7.29
N LYS A 57 -2.02 14.00 -8.09
CA LYS A 57 -2.76 15.03 -8.85
C LYS A 57 -3.15 14.59 -10.27
N LYS A 58 -2.64 13.44 -10.71
CA LYS A 58 -2.84 12.90 -12.07
C LYS A 58 -3.90 11.80 -12.13
N ILE A 59 -4.42 11.39 -10.98
CA ILE A 59 -5.37 10.29 -10.85
C ILE A 59 -6.62 10.79 -10.14
N ASP A 60 -7.78 10.60 -10.78
CA ASP A 60 -9.07 10.85 -10.14
C ASP A 60 -9.25 9.90 -8.95
N THR A 61 -9.39 10.48 -7.76
CA THR A 61 -9.33 9.74 -6.50
C THR A 61 -10.61 9.93 -5.70
N ILE A 62 -11.20 8.80 -5.25
CA ILE A 62 -12.32 8.78 -4.31
C ILE A 62 -11.79 8.28 -2.96
N LEU A 63 -11.87 9.13 -1.93
CA LEU A 63 -11.51 8.75 -0.56
C LEU A 63 -12.75 8.30 0.21
N VAL A 64 -12.74 7.06 0.69
CA VAL A 64 -13.82 6.50 1.52
C VAL A 64 -13.39 6.48 2.99
N SER A 65 -14.04 7.31 3.81
CA SER A 65 -13.82 7.39 5.26
C SER A 65 -15.04 6.92 6.06
N GLY A 66 -14.88 6.75 7.36
CA GLY A 66 -15.95 6.35 8.30
C GLY A 66 -15.51 5.27 9.27
N THR A 67 -16.32 4.99 10.29
CA THR A 67 -16.01 3.99 11.32
C THR A 67 -16.08 2.58 10.75
N ASN A 68 -17.17 2.26 10.04
CA ASN A 68 -17.48 0.93 9.52
C ASN A 68 -17.79 0.98 8.02
N GLY A 69 -17.81 -0.19 7.37
CA GLY A 69 -18.27 -0.32 5.98
C GLY A 69 -17.31 0.15 4.89
N LYS A 70 -16.25 0.91 5.21
CA LYS A 70 -15.27 1.45 4.23
C LYS A 70 -14.82 0.46 3.16
N SER A 71 -14.30 -0.70 3.56
CA SER A 71 -13.79 -1.71 2.63
C SER A 71 -14.90 -2.31 1.75
N LEU A 72 -16.10 -2.49 2.31
CA LEU A 72 -17.26 -2.98 1.57
C LEU A 72 -17.76 -1.94 0.57
N THR A 73 -17.84 -0.67 0.99
CA THR A 73 -18.19 0.46 0.13
C THR A 73 -17.19 0.62 -1.01
N LEU A 74 -15.88 0.57 -0.74
CA LEU A 74 -14.84 0.58 -1.77
C LEU A 74 -15.02 -0.56 -2.76
N HIS A 75 -15.24 -1.78 -2.28
CA HIS A 75 -15.41 -2.94 -3.15
C HIS A 75 -16.64 -2.82 -4.07
N PHE A 76 -17.79 -2.39 -3.54
CA PHE A 76 -18.99 -2.21 -4.36
C PHE A 76 -18.87 -1.03 -5.32
N ALA A 77 -18.32 0.11 -4.88
CA ALA A 77 -18.10 1.26 -5.74
C ALA A 77 -17.17 0.90 -6.91
N ALA A 78 -16.11 0.14 -6.65
CA ALA A 78 -15.18 -0.31 -7.68
C ALA A 78 -15.85 -1.20 -8.72
N LYS A 79 -16.70 -2.13 -8.29
CA LYS A 79 -17.45 -2.99 -9.19
C LYS A 79 -18.39 -2.16 -10.06
N LEU A 80 -19.19 -1.27 -9.46
CA LEU A 80 -20.11 -0.41 -10.22
C LEU A 80 -19.37 0.44 -11.25
N LEU A 81 -18.29 1.11 -10.85
CA LEU A 81 -17.48 1.93 -11.76
C LEU A 81 -16.84 1.08 -12.88
N LYS A 82 -16.41 -0.15 -12.58
CA LYS A 82 -15.90 -1.07 -13.59
C LYS A 82 -16.97 -1.49 -14.59
N GLU A 83 -18.19 -1.79 -14.12
CA GLU A 83 -19.33 -2.13 -15.00
C GLU A 83 -19.69 -0.96 -15.93
N GLU A 84 -19.51 0.29 -15.49
CA GLU A 84 -19.66 1.50 -16.32
C GLU A 84 -18.46 1.75 -17.26
N GLY A 85 -17.48 0.85 -17.32
CA GLY A 85 -16.34 0.92 -18.24
C GLY A 85 -15.12 1.71 -17.74
N PHE A 86 -15.09 2.11 -16.46
CA PHE A 86 -13.92 2.77 -15.89
C PHE A 86 -12.82 1.77 -15.51
N LYS A 87 -11.56 2.17 -15.70
CA LYS A 87 -10.41 1.45 -15.13
C LYS A 87 -10.25 1.86 -13.67
N VAL A 88 -10.54 0.95 -12.75
CA VAL A 88 -10.52 1.22 -11.31
C VAL A 88 -9.40 0.48 -10.60
N GLY A 89 -8.68 1.19 -9.75
CA GLY A 89 -7.78 0.63 -8.75
C GLY A 89 -8.32 0.84 -7.33
N LEU A 90 -8.00 -0.06 -6.41
CA LEU A 90 -8.35 0.06 -5.00
C LEU A 90 -7.10 -0.02 -4.15
N SER A 91 -7.08 0.82 -3.11
CA SER A 91 -6.11 0.75 -2.04
C SER A 91 -6.83 0.54 -0.71
N TYR A 92 -6.41 -0.48 0.04
CA TYR A 92 -6.88 -0.75 1.39
C TYR A 92 -5.76 -0.52 2.40
N SER A 93 -6.11 -0.06 3.59
CA SER A 93 -5.12 0.26 4.63
C SER A 93 -4.58 -0.97 5.38
N ASN A 94 -5.22 -2.13 5.25
CA ASN A 94 -4.84 -3.34 5.96
C ASN A 94 -5.18 -4.58 5.12
N HIS A 95 -4.60 -5.71 5.49
CA HIS A 95 -4.79 -7.02 4.86
C HIS A 95 -5.10 -8.11 5.89
N ILE A 96 -5.63 -9.24 5.42
CA ILE A 96 -5.93 -10.41 6.25
C ILE A 96 -4.83 -11.47 6.08
N LEU A 97 -4.46 -11.82 4.85
CA LEU A 97 -3.50 -12.90 4.55
C LEU A 97 -2.21 -12.37 3.92
N THR A 98 -2.31 -11.44 2.97
CA THR A 98 -1.18 -10.99 2.16
C THR A 98 -1.16 -9.48 1.93
N TYR A 99 0.02 -8.87 1.86
CA TYR A 99 0.15 -7.43 1.59
C TYR A 99 -0.48 -7.03 0.25
N ASN A 100 -0.54 -7.95 -0.71
CA ASN A 100 -1.14 -7.77 -2.03
C ASN A 100 -2.62 -7.36 -1.95
N GLU A 101 -3.34 -7.77 -0.89
CA GLU A 101 -4.73 -7.35 -0.67
C GLU A 101 -4.90 -5.84 -0.57
N GLN A 102 -3.83 -5.11 -0.21
CA GLN A 102 -3.86 -3.65 -0.09
C GLN A 102 -3.89 -2.94 -1.44
N ILE A 103 -3.55 -3.60 -2.55
CA ILE A 103 -3.51 -3.00 -3.88
C ILE A 103 -4.20 -3.92 -4.89
N VAL A 104 -5.34 -3.44 -5.40
CA VAL A 104 -6.14 -4.16 -6.39
C VAL A 104 -6.23 -3.32 -7.64
N SER A 105 -5.97 -3.92 -8.80
CA SER A 105 -6.19 -3.27 -10.09
C SER A 105 -6.99 -4.19 -10.98
N ASP A 106 -8.00 -3.66 -11.67
CA ASP A 106 -8.85 -4.42 -12.58
C ASP A 106 -9.47 -5.69 -11.96
N ALA A 107 -9.89 -5.59 -10.69
CA ALA A 107 -10.42 -6.69 -9.88
C ALA A 107 -9.44 -7.84 -9.58
N GLN A 108 -8.14 -7.64 -9.77
CA GLN A 108 -7.09 -8.59 -9.40
C GLN A 108 -6.13 -7.99 -8.37
N LEU A 109 -5.66 -8.80 -7.42
CA LEU A 109 -4.60 -8.40 -6.51
C LEU A 109 -3.30 -8.18 -7.28
N ILE A 110 -2.50 -7.20 -6.87
CA ILE A 110 -1.13 -7.04 -7.39
C ILE A 110 -0.34 -8.34 -7.24
N GLN A 111 0.44 -8.73 -8.24
CA GLN A 111 1.24 -9.96 -8.16
C GLN A 111 2.50 -9.73 -7.32
N ASN A 112 3.03 -10.80 -6.71
CA ASN A 112 4.24 -10.72 -5.88
C ASN A 112 5.44 -10.11 -6.62
N LYS A 113 5.55 -10.40 -7.93
CA LYS A 113 6.60 -9.83 -8.77
C LYS A 113 6.46 -8.31 -8.83
N ASP A 114 5.28 -7.81 -9.23
CA ASP A 114 5.02 -6.38 -9.39
C ASP A 114 5.07 -5.63 -8.04
N PHE A 115 4.69 -6.28 -6.95
CA PHE A 115 4.77 -5.71 -5.60
C PHE A 115 6.22 -5.51 -5.13
N ALA A 116 7.13 -6.40 -5.52
CA ALA A 116 8.53 -6.38 -5.10
C ALA A 116 9.46 -5.68 -6.09
N ASP A 117 8.97 -5.36 -7.29
CA ASP A 117 9.77 -4.76 -8.34
C ASP A 117 10.12 -3.30 -8.02
N VAL A 118 11.30 -2.89 -8.48
CA VAL A 118 11.74 -1.49 -8.43
C VAL A 118 11.83 -1.03 -9.88
N VAL A 119 10.73 -0.46 -10.38
CA VAL A 119 10.71 0.17 -11.71
C VAL A 119 11.64 1.37 -11.73
#